data_AF-A0A834A3Q1-F1
#
_entry.id   AF-A0A834A3Q1-F1
#
_cell.length_a   1.000
_cell.length_b   1.000
_cell.length_c   1.000
_cell.angle_alpha   90.00
_cell.angle_beta   90.00
_cell.angle_gamma   90.00
#
_symmetry.space_group_name_H-M   'P 1'
#
loop_
_entity.id
_entity.type
_entity.pdbx_description
1 polymer ?
#
loop_
_entity_poly.entity_id
_entity_poly.type
_entity_poly.pdbx_seq_one_letter_code
_entity_poly.pdbx_strand_id
1 'polypeptide(L)'
;MFYVPFAKALYSAINRRFPVWVISHAGQVVAPKDKKILATPDDPNAQEIKDIYGLSGQIEHKLAFLRTHVPKETKLVLIGHSIGSYICLQILKHAPEMPIIRACLLFPTIERMSETPNGRIATPLLCWLRYALYASSYLLLKPCPETVKSWLIRMVLQRMNLQSEHSLLSLLEPFCLANAAYLGGQEMMQVVKRDNETIKEHLSKLTFYYGTIDRWCPTQYYEDMKKDFPEGDIRLCEKKIPHAFVLYSHQDMADMVADWLKDDLAKIDAAE
;
A
#
# COMPACT_ATOMS: atom_id res chain seq x y z
N MET A 1 11.67 0.02 5.41
CA MET A 1 10.39 -0.11 4.68
C MET A 1 9.69 -1.38 5.17
N PHE A 2 8.47 -1.28 5.70
CA PHE A 2 7.79 -2.38 6.42
C PHE A 2 7.43 -3.60 5.56
N TYR A 3 7.31 -3.44 4.23
CA TYR A 3 6.89 -4.51 3.33
C TYR A 3 8.03 -5.40 2.84
N VAL A 4 9.29 -5.09 3.15
CA VAL A 4 10.43 -5.90 2.66
C VAL A 4 10.38 -7.34 3.18
N PRO A 5 10.10 -7.62 4.47
CA PRO A 5 9.94 -8.99 4.95
C PRO A 5 8.83 -9.75 4.22
N PHE A 6 7.68 -9.11 3.98
CA PHE A 6 6.59 -9.67 3.18
C PHE A 6 7.04 -9.99 1.74
N ALA A 7 7.72 -9.05 1.08
CA ALA A 7 8.19 -9.24 -0.30
C ALA A 7 9.21 -10.37 -0.41
N LYS A 8 10.13 -10.50 0.56
CA LYS A 8 11.11 -11.60 0.62
C LYS A 8 10.45 -12.96 0.87
N ALA A 9 9.48 -12.99 1.79
CA ALA A 9 8.69 -14.19 2.07
C ALA A 9 7.92 -14.62 0.82
N LEU A 10 7.25 -13.68 0.14
CA LEU A 10 6.50 -13.95 -1.08
C LEU A 10 7.42 -14.43 -2.21
N TYR A 11 8.56 -13.76 -2.41
CA TYR A 11 9.57 -14.17 -3.38
C TYR A 11 10.07 -15.60 -3.14
N SER A 12 10.23 -15.99 -1.87
CA SER A 12 10.61 -17.35 -1.50
C SER A 12 9.48 -18.34 -1.75
N ALA A 13 8.25 -18.00 -1.38
CA ALA A 13 7.06 -18.84 -1.54
C ALA A 13 6.72 -19.13 -3.02
N ILE A 14 7.03 -18.20 -3.93
CA ILE A 14 6.88 -18.39 -5.39
C ILE A 14 8.13 -19.01 -6.06
N ASN A 15 8.95 -19.73 -5.28
CA ASN A 15 10.17 -20.41 -5.72
C ASN A 15 11.21 -19.49 -6.39
N ARG A 16 11.22 -18.20 -6.03
CA ARG A 16 12.17 -17.19 -6.53
C ARG A 16 12.11 -16.94 -8.04
N ARG A 17 11.02 -17.35 -8.69
CA ARG A 17 10.89 -17.31 -10.15
C ARG A 17 10.49 -15.95 -10.69
N PHE A 18 9.65 -15.23 -9.95
CA PHE A 18 9.15 -13.92 -10.37
C PHE A 18 9.72 -12.81 -9.50
N PRO A 19 10.18 -11.68 -10.07
CA PRO A 19 10.65 -10.55 -9.29
C PRO A 19 9.51 -9.93 -8.49
N VAL A 20 9.79 -9.55 -7.23
CA VAL A 20 8.83 -8.85 -6.36
C VAL A 20 9.36 -7.45 -6.09
N TRP A 21 8.60 -6.43 -6.46
CA TRP A 21 8.93 -5.03 -6.22
C TRP A 21 8.05 -4.43 -5.12
N VAL A 22 8.62 -3.50 -4.36
CA VAL A 22 7.89 -2.70 -3.38
C VAL A 22 8.09 -1.24 -3.73
N ILE A 23 6.98 -0.54 -4.00
CA ILE A 23 6.98 0.88 -4.33
C ILE A 23 6.53 1.67 -3.10
N SER A 24 7.37 2.56 -2.60
CA SER A 24 7.01 3.44 -1.48
C SER A 24 6.08 4.56 -1.93
N HIS A 25 5.37 5.14 -0.96
CA HIS A 25 4.76 6.44 -1.19
C HIS A 25 5.84 7.52 -1.29
N ALA A 26 5.71 8.41 -2.28
CA ALA A 26 6.64 9.52 -2.42
C ALA A 26 6.59 10.39 -1.15
N GLY A 27 7.76 10.84 -0.69
CA GLY A 27 7.89 11.66 0.50
C GLY A 27 7.83 10.91 1.84
N GLN A 28 7.55 9.59 1.88
CA GLN A 28 7.54 8.80 3.12
C GLN A 28 8.87 8.10 3.44
N VAL A 29 9.82 8.11 2.50
CA VAL A 29 11.16 7.56 2.67
C VAL A 29 12.16 8.60 2.20
N VAL A 30 13.24 8.78 2.97
CA VAL A 30 14.36 9.63 2.56
C VAL A 30 15.17 8.87 1.52
N ALA A 31 15.37 9.48 0.34
CA ALA A 31 16.23 8.89 -0.68
C ALA A 31 17.66 8.71 -0.14
N PRO A 32 18.31 7.55 -0.34
CA PRO A 32 19.72 7.40 0.00
C PRO A 32 20.55 8.45 -0.74
N LYS A 33 21.47 9.12 -0.05
CA LYS A 33 22.26 10.24 -0.58
C LYS A 33 23.11 9.84 -1.81
N ASP A 34 23.36 8.55 -1.95
CA ASP A 34 24.28 7.94 -2.90
C ASP A 34 23.56 7.37 -4.14
N LYS A 35 22.23 7.47 -4.21
CA LYS A 35 21.47 7.04 -5.38
C LYS A 35 21.09 8.22 -6.27
N LYS A 36 21.41 8.09 -7.57
CA LYS A 36 20.94 9.02 -8.59
C LYS A 36 19.41 8.96 -8.67
N ILE A 37 18.77 10.11 -8.60
CA ILE A 37 17.36 10.26 -8.96
C ILE A 37 17.30 10.04 -10.48
N LEU A 38 16.62 8.99 -10.90
CA LEU A 38 16.34 8.78 -12.32
C LEU A 38 15.33 9.83 -12.73
N ALA A 39 15.66 10.63 -13.75
CA ALA A 39 14.67 11.47 -14.40
C ALA A 39 13.64 10.57 -15.07
N THR A 40 12.36 10.81 -14.84
CA THR A 40 11.30 10.23 -15.65
C THR A 40 11.45 10.75 -17.08
N PRO A 41 11.55 9.87 -18.11
CA PRO A 41 11.34 10.26 -19.50
C PRO A 41 9.98 10.94 -19.65
N ASP A 42 9.84 11.82 -20.65
CA ASP A 42 8.57 12.45 -20.99
C ASP A 42 7.53 11.37 -21.35
N ASP A 43 6.61 11.06 -20.43
CA ASP A 43 5.43 10.26 -20.71
C ASP A 43 4.34 11.19 -21.30
N PRO A 44 3.95 11.03 -22.57
CA PRO A 44 2.93 11.88 -23.20
C PRO A 44 1.54 11.74 -22.55
N ASN A 45 1.31 10.71 -21.74
CA ASN A 45 0.09 10.52 -20.96
C ASN A 45 0.22 10.96 -19.49
N ALA A 46 1.36 11.53 -19.08
CA ALA A 46 1.54 12.02 -17.72
C ALA A 46 0.71 13.28 -17.48
N GLN A 47 -0.12 13.26 -16.44
CA GLN A 47 -0.78 14.46 -15.95
C GLN A 47 0.23 15.35 -15.21
N GLU A 48 0.04 16.66 -15.28
CA GLU A 48 0.82 17.60 -14.46
C GLU A 48 0.56 17.31 -12.97
N ILE A 49 1.56 16.74 -12.27
CA ILE A 49 1.43 16.37 -10.86
C ILE A 49 1.57 17.63 -10.00
N LYS A 50 0.44 18.29 -9.72
CA LYS A 50 0.41 19.48 -8.84
C LYS A 50 0.62 19.14 -7.37
N ASP A 51 0.18 17.96 -6.94
CA ASP A 51 0.25 17.49 -5.56
C ASP A 51 0.87 16.09 -5.49
N ILE A 52 2.20 16.02 -5.45
CA ILE A 52 2.98 14.77 -5.45
C ILE A 52 2.70 13.92 -4.20
N TYR A 53 2.45 14.56 -3.05
CA TYR A 53 2.34 13.87 -1.76
C TYR A 53 0.89 13.50 -1.40
N GLY A 54 -0.10 14.09 -2.06
CA GLY A 54 -1.50 13.70 -1.96
C GLY A 54 -1.85 12.41 -2.69
N LEU A 55 -3.06 11.91 -2.49
CA LEU A 55 -3.54 10.62 -2.98
C LEU A 55 -3.47 10.53 -4.52
N SER A 56 -3.90 11.57 -5.24
CA SER A 56 -3.81 11.62 -6.70
C SER A 56 -2.37 11.58 -7.20
N GLY A 57 -1.47 12.39 -6.65
CA GLY A 57 -0.05 12.31 -7.02
C GLY A 57 0.59 10.98 -6.63
N GLN A 58 0.14 10.35 -5.54
CA GLN A 58 0.56 8.99 -5.21
C GLN A 58 0.09 7.97 -6.24
N ILE A 59 -1.10 8.10 -6.83
CA ILE A 59 -1.58 7.21 -7.90
C ILE A 59 -0.74 7.43 -9.17
N GLU A 60 -0.60 8.69 -9.60
CA GLU A 60 0.19 9.06 -10.77
C GLU A 60 1.65 8.62 -10.63
N HIS A 61 2.24 8.72 -9.44
CA HIS A 61 3.59 8.22 -9.17
C HIS A 61 3.74 6.72 -9.49
N LYS A 62 2.73 5.87 -9.21
CA LYS A 62 2.81 4.43 -9.51
C LYS A 62 2.52 4.17 -10.99
N LEU A 63 1.57 4.90 -11.57
CA LEU A 63 1.29 4.84 -13.01
C LEU A 63 2.53 5.22 -13.84
N ALA A 64 3.17 6.34 -13.51
CA ALA A 64 4.39 6.80 -14.17
C ALA A 64 5.52 5.78 -14.04
N PHE A 65 5.71 5.19 -12.85
CA PHE A 65 6.69 4.12 -12.66
C PHE A 65 6.43 2.94 -13.58
N LEU A 66 5.18 2.46 -13.65
CA LEU A 66 4.80 1.33 -14.50
C LEU A 66 5.01 1.65 -15.99
N ARG A 67 4.50 2.79 -16.46
CA ARG A 67 4.62 3.20 -17.88
C ARG A 67 6.06 3.43 -18.33
N THR A 68 6.89 3.91 -17.42
CA THR A 68 8.28 4.27 -17.73
C THR A 68 9.23 3.09 -17.66
N HIS A 69 9.09 2.25 -16.62
CA HIS A 69 10.12 1.28 -16.24
C HIS A 69 9.72 -0.17 -16.48
N VAL A 70 8.45 -0.44 -16.78
CA VAL A 70 7.97 -1.80 -17.04
C VAL A 70 7.70 -1.97 -18.53
N PRO A 71 8.31 -2.96 -19.20
CA PRO A 71 7.99 -3.26 -20.60
C PRO A 71 6.50 -3.58 -20.77
N LYS A 72 5.88 -3.07 -21.84
CA LYS A 72 4.43 -3.10 -22.06
C LYS A 72 3.84 -4.52 -22.08
N GLU A 73 4.63 -5.49 -22.50
CA GLU A 73 4.23 -6.90 -22.62
C GLU A 73 4.37 -7.67 -21.30
N THR A 74 4.97 -7.07 -20.27
CA THR A 74 5.24 -7.72 -18.99
C THR A 74 3.95 -7.94 -18.21
N LYS A 75 3.51 -9.19 -18.06
CA LYS A 75 2.36 -9.55 -17.22
C LYS A 75 2.59 -9.14 -15.77
N LEU A 76 1.63 -8.44 -15.17
CA LEU A 76 1.74 -7.87 -13.82
C LEU A 76 0.76 -8.49 -12.84
N VAL A 77 1.25 -8.74 -11.63
CA VAL A 77 0.42 -8.98 -10.44
C VAL A 77 0.52 -7.76 -9.54
N LEU A 78 -0.63 -7.18 -9.20
CA LEU A 78 -0.70 -6.07 -8.25
C LEU A 78 -1.04 -6.60 -6.86
N ILE A 79 -0.35 -6.12 -5.83
CA ILE A 79 -0.68 -6.44 -4.44
C ILE A 79 -0.83 -5.12 -3.69
N GLY A 80 -2.08 -4.78 -3.36
CA GLY A 80 -2.43 -3.58 -2.61
C GLY A 80 -2.71 -3.93 -1.17
N HIS A 81 -2.15 -3.20 -0.21
CA HIS A 81 -2.54 -3.27 1.20
C HIS A 81 -3.15 -1.93 1.62
N SER A 82 -4.29 -1.96 2.32
CA SER A 82 -4.94 -0.75 2.83
C SER A 82 -5.21 0.21 1.67
N ILE A 83 -4.71 1.45 1.72
CA ILE A 83 -4.84 2.42 0.64
C ILE A 83 -4.21 1.94 -0.68
N GLY A 84 -3.21 1.05 -0.60
CA GLY A 84 -2.62 0.39 -1.76
C GLY A 84 -3.67 -0.38 -2.58
N SER A 85 -4.73 -0.88 -1.95
CA SER A 85 -5.84 -1.53 -2.65
C SER A 85 -6.64 -0.54 -3.50
N TYR A 86 -6.91 0.66 -2.97
CA TYR A 86 -7.52 1.74 -3.74
C TYR A 86 -6.62 2.16 -4.91
N ILE A 87 -5.32 2.30 -4.68
CA ILE A 87 -4.34 2.62 -5.74
C ILE A 87 -4.32 1.53 -6.82
N CYS A 88 -4.40 0.24 -6.46
CA CYS A 88 -4.48 -0.84 -7.45
C CYS A 88 -5.73 -0.74 -8.33
N LEU A 89 -6.89 -0.38 -7.76
CA LEU A 89 -8.11 -0.12 -8.53
C LEU A 89 -7.93 1.08 -9.47
N GLN A 90 -7.29 2.16 -9.00
CA GLN A 90 -7.00 3.31 -9.86
C GLN A 90 -6.01 2.98 -10.98
N ILE A 91 -5.03 2.10 -10.74
CA ILE A 91 -4.14 1.61 -11.79
C ILE A 91 -4.92 0.83 -12.85
N LEU A 92 -5.80 -0.09 -12.44
CA LEU A 92 -6.66 -0.83 -13.37
C LEU A 92 -7.53 0.10 -14.22
N LYS A 93 -8.08 1.16 -13.62
CA LYS A 93 -8.91 2.16 -14.28
C LYS A 93 -8.15 3.03 -15.27
N HIS A 94 -6.95 3.48 -14.90
CA HIS A 94 -6.21 4.50 -15.66
C HIS A 94 -5.09 3.95 -16.54
N ALA A 95 -4.74 2.67 -16.41
CA ALA A 95 -3.79 1.98 -17.26
C ALA A 95 -4.35 0.67 -17.83
N PRO A 96 -5.46 0.71 -18.59
CA PRO A 96 -6.05 -0.49 -19.21
C PRO A 96 -5.11 -1.17 -20.20
N GLU A 97 -4.09 -0.46 -20.70
CA GLU A 97 -3.03 -1.00 -21.55
C GLU A 97 -2.09 -1.98 -20.83
N MET A 98 -2.03 -1.92 -19.49
CA MET A 98 -1.12 -2.77 -18.71
C MET A 98 -1.68 -4.19 -18.60
N PRO A 99 -0.90 -5.23 -18.91
CA PRO A 99 -1.35 -6.62 -18.86
C PRO A 99 -1.39 -7.14 -17.41
N ILE A 100 -2.29 -6.58 -16.59
CA ILE A 100 -2.54 -7.01 -15.22
C ILE A 100 -3.34 -8.30 -15.26
N ILE A 101 -2.75 -9.37 -14.72
CA ILE A 101 -3.34 -10.72 -14.71
C ILE A 101 -4.08 -11.01 -13.40
N ARG A 102 -3.66 -10.40 -12.29
CA ARG A 102 -4.28 -10.54 -10.97
C ARG A 102 -4.00 -9.30 -10.12
N ALA A 103 -4.95 -8.91 -9.28
CA ALA A 103 -4.73 -7.95 -8.20
C ALA A 103 -5.24 -8.52 -6.87
N CYS A 104 -4.35 -8.63 -5.88
CA CYS A 104 -4.68 -9.03 -4.52
C CYS A 104 -4.83 -7.78 -3.64
N LEU A 105 -6.04 -7.53 -3.16
CA LEU A 105 -6.43 -6.36 -2.39
C LEU A 105 -6.58 -6.76 -0.91
N LEU A 106 -5.49 -6.58 -0.17
CA LEU A 106 -5.34 -6.98 1.23
C LEU A 106 -5.84 -5.87 2.16
N PHE A 107 -6.78 -6.20 3.05
CA PHE A 107 -7.42 -5.26 3.98
C PHE A 107 -7.85 -3.96 3.27
N PRO A 108 -8.75 -4.04 2.28
CA PRO A 108 -8.91 -3.01 1.25
C PRO A 108 -9.67 -1.77 1.75
N THR A 109 -8.95 -0.67 2.03
CA THR A 109 -9.55 0.64 2.33
C THR A 109 -9.91 1.34 1.02
N ILE A 110 -11.04 0.94 0.43
CA ILE A 110 -11.52 1.41 -0.88
C ILE A 110 -12.81 2.23 -0.81
N GLU A 111 -13.38 2.38 0.38
CA GLU A 111 -14.62 3.12 0.63
C GLU A 111 -14.73 3.53 2.10
N ARG A 112 -15.57 4.55 2.36
CA ARG A 112 -16.04 4.99 3.68
C ARG A 112 -14.94 5.08 4.76
N MET A 113 -13.72 5.45 4.39
CA MET A 113 -12.54 5.27 5.25
C MET A 113 -12.67 6.05 6.57
N SER A 114 -13.17 7.29 6.52
CA SER A 114 -13.40 8.15 7.68
C SER A 114 -14.56 7.68 8.59
N GLU A 115 -15.46 6.84 8.07
CA GLU A 115 -16.59 6.30 8.85
C GLU A 115 -16.23 5.06 9.65
N THR A 116 -15.09 4.45 9.38
CA THR A 116 -14.60 3.23 10.05
C THR A 116 -14.24 3.51 11.52
N PRO A 117 -14.20 2.50 12.41
CA PRO A 117 -13.84 2.70 13.81
C PRO A 117 -12.51 3.44 14.02
N ASN A 118 -11.48 3.13 13.22
CA ASN A 118 -10.21 3.85 13.27
C ASN A 118 -10.28 5.19 12.51
N GLY A 119 -10.99 5.25 11.39
CA GLY A 119 -11.20 6.48 10.62
C GLY A 119 -11.82 7.61 11.43
N ARG A 120 -12.84 7.31 12.25
CA ARG A 120 -13.49 8.31 13.13
C ARG A 120 -12.53 8.92 14.16
N ILE A 121 -11.54 8.15 14.60
CA ILE A 121 -10.52 8.61 15.57
C ILE A 121 -9.39 9.35 14.84
N ALA A 122 -8.96 8.84 13.68
CA ALA A 122 -7.83 9.39 12.93
C ALA A 122 -8.19 10.66 12.16
N THR A 123 -9.42 10.81 11.66
CA THR A 123 -9.82 11.94 10.81
C THR A 123 -9.62 13.30 11.49
N PRO A 124 -10.04 13.53 12.75
CA PRO A 124 -9.75 14.79 13.44
C PRO A 124 -8.26 15.11 13.52
N LEU A 125 -7.45 14.07 13.80
CA LEU A 125 -6.00 14.20 13.96
C LEU A 125 -5.32 14.57 12.63
N LEU A 126 -5.67 13.86 11.56
CA LEU A 126 -5.06 13.98 10.24
C LEU A 126 -5.58 15.15 9.42
N CYS A 127 -6.84 15.56 9.61
CA CYS A 127 -7.46 16.64 8.84
C CYS A 127 -7.43 17.97 9.59
N TRP A 128 -7.84 18.00 10.85
CA TRP A 128 -8.04 19.26 11.59
C TRP A 128 -6.80 19.69 12.37
N LEU A 129 -6.11 18.73 13.01
CA LEU A 129 -4.93 18.98 13.82
C LEU A 129 -3.60 18.82 13.06
N ARG A 130 -3.64 18.72 11.72
CA ARG A 130 -2.46 18.44 10.90
C ARG A 130 -1.32 19.43 11.09
N TYR A 131 -1.61 20.74 11.19
CA TYR A 131 -0.57 21.74 11.38
C TYR A 131 0.06 21.67 12.77
N ALA A 132 -0.71 21.28 13.79
CA ALA A 132 -0.18 21.03 15.13
C ALA A 132 0.76 19.81 15.12
N LEU A 133 0.43 18.75 14.37
CA LEU A 133 1.32 17.61 14.16
C LEU A 133 2.60 18.01 13.43
N TYR A 134 2.50 18.85 12.39
CA TYR A 134 3.67 19.30 11.63
C TYR A 134 4.59 20.16 12.48
N ALA A 135 4.03 21.15 13.19
CA ALA A 135 4.80 22.01 14.07
C ALA A 135 5.47 21.22 15.20
N SER A 136 4.72 20.34 15.88
CA SER A 136 5.26 19.53 16.99
C SER A 136 6.33 18.54 16.52
N SER A 137 6.10 17.80 15.42
CA SER A 137 7.10 16.89 14.87
C SER A 137 8.37 17.62 14.43
N TYR A 138 8.25 18.81 13.83
CA TYR A 138 9.40 19.63 13.47
C TYR A 138 10.17 20.10 14.70
N LEU A 139 9.49 20.70 15.68
CA LEU A 139 10.13 21.23 16.89
C LEU A 139 10.81 20.15 17.73
N LEU A 140 10.22 18.95 17.81
CA LEU A 140 10.76 17.85 18.61
C LEU A 140 11.85 17.06 17.88
N LEU A 141 11.64 16.74 16.61
CA LEU A 141 12.50 15.79 15.90
C LEU A 141 13.60 16.46 15.07
N LYS A 142 13.44 17.73 14.67
CA LYS A 142 14.49 18.44 13.91
C LYS A 142 15.77 18.70 14.73
N PRO A 143 15.72 19.17 15.99
CA PRO A 143 16.93 19.35 16.80
C PRO A 143 17.46 18.04 17.41
N CYS A 144 16.69 16.95 17.35
CA CYS A 144 17.07 15.68 17.95
C CYS A 144 18.20 14.98 17.16
N PRO A 145 19.35 14.67 17.79
CA PRO A 145 20.45 14.00 17.12
C PRO A 145 20.06 12.63 16.54
N GLU A 146 20.61 12.26 15.38
CA GLU A 146 20.30 10.98 14.71
C GLU A 146 20.61 9.76 15.59
N THR A 147 21.60 9.85 16.47
CA THR A 147 21.94 8.77 17.44
C THR A 147 20.79 8.53 18.42
N VAL A 148 20.13 9.59 18.89
CA VAL A 148 18.98 9.51 19.80
C VAL A 148 17.77 8.95 19.04
N LYS A 149 17.49 9.45 17.83
CA LYS A 149 16.43 8.90 16.97
C LYS A 149 16.62 7.39 16.72
N SER A 150 17.85 6.98 16.39
CA SER A 150 18.22 5.58 16.18
C SER A 150 18.04 4.73 17.43
N TRP A 151 18.40 5.27 18.60
CA TRP A 151 18.19 4.61 19.88
C TRP A 151 16.70 4.45 20.21
N LEU A 152 15.88 5.50 20.03
CA LEU A 152 14.43 5.44 20.22
C LEU A 152 13.77 4.41 19.30
N ILE A 153 14.12 4.38 18.02
CA ILE A 153 13.61 3.38 17.06
C ILE A 153 13.98 1.97 17.53
N ARG A 154 15.23 1.74 17.94
CA ARG A 154 15.67 0.43 18.44
C ARG A 154 14.89 0.01 19.68
N MET A 155 14.66 0.91 20.62
CA MET A 155 13.83 0.62 21.80
C MET A 155 12.39 0.26 21.42
N VAL A 156 11.78 1.03 20.51
CA VAL A 156 10.40 0.77 20.05
C VAL A 156 10.32 -0.59 19.36
N LEU A 157 11.26 -0.88 18.46
CA LEU A 157 11.33 -2.17 17.76
C LEU A 157 11.53 -3.33 18.74
N GLN A 158 12.44 -3.20 19.70
CA GLN A 158 12.66 -4.21 20.74
C GLN A 158 11.40 -4.44 21.58
N ARG A 159 10.71 -3.36 21.99
CA ARG A 159 9.46 -3.45 22.76
C ARG A 159 8.34 -4.12 21.96
N MET A 160 8.32 -3.90 20.65
CA MET A 160 7.37 -4.55 19.74
C MET A 160 7.82 -5.95 19.30
N ASN A 161 9.00 -6.42 19.74
CA ASN A 161 9.63 -7.66 19.27
C ASN A 161 9.76 -7.74 17.73
N LEU A 162 10.06 -6.60 17.11
CA LEU A 162 10.24 -6.46 15.68
C LEU A 162 11.72 -6.41 15.33
N GLN A 163 12.13 -7.20 14.33
CA GLN A 163 13.43 -7.04 13.70
C GLN A 163 13.27 -6.25 12.40
N SER A 164 14.13 -5.25 12.20
CA SER A 164 14.17 -4.50 10.96
C SER A 164 15.57 -4.53 10.38
N GLU A 165 15.69 -5.05 9.16
CA GLU A 165 16.93 -5.07 8.39
C GLU A 165 17.27 -3.69 7.79
N HIS A 166 16.32 -2.75 7.82
CA HIS A 166 16.45 -1.44 7.20
C HIS A 166 16.34 -0.33 8.22
N SER A 167 17.05 0.77 7.96
CA SER A 167 16.88 1.99 8.74
C SER A 167 15.43 2.48 8.66
N LEU A 168 14.79 2.62 9.82
CA LEU A 168 13.48 3.24 9.97
C LEU A 168 13.59 4.72 10.36
N LEU A 169 14.75 5.35 10.16
CA LEU A 169 14.96 6.75 10.52
C LEU A 169 13.97 7.69 9.85
N SER A 170 13.51 7.35 8.63
CA SER A 170 12.47 8.12 7.94
C SER A 170 11.16 8.23 8.74
N LEU A 171 10.86 7.33 9.68
CA LEU A 171 9.70 7.45 10.57
C LEU A 171 9.81 8.61 11.57
N LEU A 172 11.03 9.07 11.85
CA LEU A 172 11.31 10.19 12.74
C LEU A 172 11.83 11.42 11.98
N GLU A 173 11.64 11.45 10.66
CA GLU A 173 11.91 12.62 9.85
C GLU A 173 10.64 13.48 9.74
N PRO A 174 10.67 14.76 10.19
CA PRO A 174 9.50 15.63 10.19
C PRO A 174 8.81 15.72 8.82
N PHE A 175 9.61 15.78 7.75
CA PHE A 175 9.11 15.85 6.38
C PHE A 175 8.32 14.57 6.00
N CYS A 176 8.84 13.39 6.34
CA CYS A 176 8.17 12.13 6.07
C CYS A 176 6.88 11.96 6.88
N LEU A 177 6.91 12.36 8.16
CA LEU A 177 5.73 12.36 9.02
C LEU A 177 4.64 13.31 8.50
N ALA A 178 5.03 14.51 8.09
CA ALA A 178 4.09 15.49 7.54
C ALA A 178 3.43 14.97 6.26
N ASN A 179 4.21 14.41 5.33
CA ASN A 179 3.67 13.84 4.09
C ASN A 179 2.80 12.59 4.34
N ALA A 180 3.17 11.74 5.29
CA ALA A 180 2.35 10.59 5.67
C ALA A 180 1.00 11.03 6.26
N ALA A 181 0.99 12.04 7.14
CA ALA A 181 -0.26 12.55 7.70
C ALA A 181 -1.08 13.33 6.66
N TYR A 182 -0.43 14.05 5.74
CA TYR A 182 -1.08 14.74 4.63
C TYR A 182 -1.82 13.77 3.72
N LEU A 183 -1.13 12.70 3.30
CA LEU A 183 -1.71 11.62 2.51
C LEU A 183 -2.88 11.00 3.28
N GLY A 184 -2.68 10.59 4.54
CA GLY A 184 -3.75 10.00 5.36
C GLY A 184 -4.97 10.92 5.50
N GLY A 185 -4.78 12.23 5.61
CA GLY A 185 -5.87 13.20 5.61
C GLY A 185 -6.64 13.23 4.28
N GLN A 186 -5.94 13.14 3.15
CA GLN A 186 -6.59 13.03 1.84
C GLN A 186 -7.34 11.71 1.67
N GLU A 187 -6.78 10.60 2.15
CA GLU A 187 -7.44 9.29 2.13
C GLU A 187 -8.79 9.33 2.85
N MET A 188 -8.85 9.94 4.04
CA MET A 188 -10.11 10.10 4.82
C MET A 188 -11.19 10.88 4.07
N MET A 189 -10.78 11.84 3.24
CA MET A 189 -11.69 12.75 2.54
C MET A 189 -12.10 12.27 1.15
N GLN A 190 -11.25 11.51 0.47
CA GLN A 190 -11.44 11.10 -0.92
C GLN A 190 -11.92 9.66 -1.06
N VAL A 191 -11.53 8.76 -0.14
CA VAL A 191 -11.91 7.34 -0.16
C VAL A 191 -13.27 7.17 0.52
N VAL A 192 -14.30 7.68 -0.17
CA VAL A 192 -15.69 7.73 0.33
C VAL A 192 -16.55 6.68 -0.38
N LYS A 193 -16.71 6.80 -1.70
CA LYS A 193 -17.56 5.89 -2.49
C LYS A 193 -16.71 4.79 -3.13
N ARG A 194 -17.17 3.54 -3.00
CA ARG A 194 -16.56 2.40 -3.69
C ARG A 194 -16.73 2.51 -5.21
N ASP A 195 -15.67 2.29 -5.96
CA ASP A 195 -15.69 2.28 -7.43
C ASP A 195 -16.24 0.95 -7.97
N ASN A 196 -17.57 0.77 -7.87
CA ASN A 196 -18.24 -0.46 -8.30
C ASN A 196 -18.09 -0.72 -9.80
N GLU A 197 -17.93 0.31 -10.63
CA GLU A 197 -17.78 0.17 -12.08
C GLU A 197 -16.48 -0.53 -12.42
N THR A 198 -15.35 0.00 -11.93
CA THR A 198 -14.03 -0.61 -12.12
C THR A 198 -13.93 -2.00 -11.48
N ILE A 199 -14.53 -2.20 -10.30
CA ILE A 199 -14.56 -3.52 -9.66
C ILE A 199 -15.32 -4.52 -10.53
N LYS A 200 -16.49 -4.15 -11.06
CA LYS A 200 -17.29 -5.03 -11.91
C LYS A 200 -16.56 -5.40 -13.20
N GLU A 201 -15.92 -4.43 -13.83
CA GLU A 201 -15.18 -4.61 -15.09
C GLU A 201 -14.02 -5.60 -14.94
N HIS A 202 -13.32 -5.57 -13.80
CA HIS A 202 -12.14 -6.39 -13.57
C HIS A 202 -12.34 -7.53 -12.57
N LEU A 203 -13.58 -7.84 -12.18
CA LEU A 203 -13.92 -8.73 -11.07
C LEU A 203 -13.20 -10.08 -11.12
N SER A 204 -13.07 -10.67 -12.31
CA SER A 204 -12.39 -11.96 -12.54
C SER A 204 -10.90 -11.97 -12.17
N LYS A 205 -10.27 -10.78 -12.13
CA LYS A 205 -8.85 -10.57 -11.81
C LYS A 205 -8.64 -10.06 -10.37
N LEU A 206 -9.70 -9.79 -9.61
CA LEU A 206 -9.60 -9.20 -8.27
C LEU A 206 -9.77 -10.26 -7.19
N THR A 207 -8.88 -10.26 -6.21
CA THR A 207 -9.04 -11.00 -4.95
C THR A 207 -9.10 -10.00 -3.81
N PHE A 208 -10.21 -9.95 -3.07
CA PHE A 208 -10.37 -9.11 -1.89
C PHE A 208 -10.16 -9.93 -0.63
N TYR A 209 -9.32 -9.45 0.29
CA TYR A 209 -9.06 -10.14 1.56
C TYR A 209 -9.35 -9.22 2.74
N TYR A 210 -10.41 -9.52 3.49
CA TYR A 210 -10.85 -8.75 4.65
C TYR A 210 -10.43 -9.38 5.97
N GLY A 211 -10.25 -8.56 7.01
CA GLY A 211 -9.93 -9.01 8.36
C GLY A 211 -11.14 -9.05 9.30
N THR A 212 -11.32 -10.13 10.05
CA THR A 212 -12.39 -10.21 11.08
C THR A 212 -12.21 -9.23 12.24
N ILE A 213 -10.97 -8.80 12.49
CA ILE A 213 -10.63 -7.84 13.55
C ILE A 213 -10.22 -6.47 13.00
N ASP A 214 -10.42 -6.22 11.71
CA ASP A 214 -9.96 -5.00 11.06
C ASP A 214 -10.88 -3.82 11.41
N ARG A 215 -10.27 -2.76 11.96
CA ARG A 215 -10.94 -1.53 12.37
C ARG A 215 -10.85 -0.41 11.32
N TRP A 216 -10.15 -0.65 10.21
CA TRP A 216 -10.13 0.19 9.00
C TRP A 216 -11.04 -0.35 7.91
N CYS A 217 -11.30 -1.66 7.89
CA CYS A 217 -12.23 -2.30 6.95
C CYS A 217 -13.12 -3.29 7.71
N PRO A 218 -14.16 -2.80 8.43
CA PRO A 218 -15.03 -3.66 9.23
C PRO A 218 -15.66 -4.79 8.42
N THR A 219 -16.03 -5.89 9.08
CA THR A 219 -16.68 -7.05 8.45
C THR A 219 -17.93 -6.67 7.63
N GLN A 220 -18.63 -5.60 7.99
CA GLN A 220 -19.75 -5.09 7.18
C GLN A 220 -19.35 -4.81 5.73
N TYR A 221 -18.12 -4.33 5.47
CA TYR A 221 -17.66 -4.03 4.12
C TYR A 221 -17.42 -5.31 3.31
N TYR A 222 -16.99 -6.39 3.98
CA TYR A 222 -16.94 -7.73 3.38
C TYR A 222 -18.33 -8.22 2.99
N GLU A 223 -19.32 -8.09 3.88
CA GLU A 223 -20.71 -8.51 3.61
C GLU A 223 -21.32 -7.69 2.46
N ASP A 224 -21.11 -6.38 2.44
CA ASP A 224 -21.55 -5.50 1.36
C ASP A 224 -20.92 -5.91 0.01
N MET A 225 -19.62 -6.23 0.00
CA MET A 225 -18.93 -6.72 -1.19
C MET A 225 -19.48 -8.06 -1.67
N LYS A 226 -19.71 -9.02 -0.76
CA LYS A 226 -20.28 -10.33 -1.11
C LYS A 226 -21.69 -10.22 -1.66
N LYS A 227 -22.48 -9.29 -1.14
CA LYS A 227 -23.83 -9.01 -1.63
C LYS A 227 -23.81 -8.42 -3.03
N ASP A 228 -22.95 -7.44 -3.29
CA ASP A 228 -22.93 -6.70 -4.56
C ASP A 228 -22.18 -7.46 -5.68
N PHE A 229 -21.21 -8.32 -5.31
CA PHE A 229 -20.38 -9.10 -6.23
C PHE A 229 -20.29 -10.57 -5.79
N PRO A 230 -21.40 -11.34 -5.85
CA PRO A 230 -21.44 -12.71 -5.33
C PRO A 230 -20.44 -13.66 -6.02
N GLU A 231 -20.17 -13.43 -7.30
CA GLU A 231 -19.20 -14.20 -8.11
C GLU A 231 -17.73 -13.77 -7.89
N GLY A 232 -17.50 -12.74 -7.09
CA GLY A 232 -16.16 -12.22 -6.80
C GLY A 232 -15.36 -13.10 -5.86
N ASP A 233 -14.04 -13.17 -6.09
CA ASP A 233 -13.10 -13.74 -5.13
C ASP A 233 -12.93 -12.79 -3.93
N ILE A 234 -13.83 -12.94 -2.97
CA ILE A 234 -13.92 -12.11 -1.77
C ILE A 234 -13.79 -13.04 -0.57
N ARG A 235 -12.76 -12.81 0.24
CA ARG A 235 -12.31 -13.70 1.31
C ARG A 235 -12.30 -12.98 2.65
N LEU A 236 -12.58 -13.71 3.72
CA LEU A 236 -12.55 -13.21 5.09
C LEU A 236 -11.52 -13.99 5.92
N CYS A 237 -10.66 -13.27 6.63
CA CYS A 237 -9.59 -13.84 7.46
C CYS A 237 -10.14 -14.41 8.77
N GLU A 238 -10.14 -15.73 8.90
CA GLU A 238 -10.47 -16.42 10.16
C GLU A 238 -9.29 -16.45 11.15
N LYS A 239 -8.06 -16.25 10.67
CA LYS A 239 -6.81 -16.30 11.45
C LYS A 239 -6.57 -15.07 12.34
N LYS A 240 -7.52 -14.12 12.41
CA LYS A 240 -7.42 -12.87 13.18
C LYS A 240 -6.13 -12.07 12.89
N ILE A 241 -5.70 -12.06 11.63
CA ILE A 241 -4.53 -11.28 11.20
C ILE A 241 -4.87 -9.79 11.32
N PRO A 242 -4.03 -8.97 11.98
CA PRO A 242 -4.29 -7.54 12.12
C PRO A 242 -4.10 -6.82 10.78
N HIS A 243 -4.75 -5.66 10.61
CA HIS A 243 -4.58 -4.80 9.43
C HIS A 243 -3.09 -4.55 9.13
N ALA A 244 -2.28 -4.22 10.14
CA ALA A 244 -0.83 -4.08 10.02
C ALA A 244 -0.09 -5.43 9.98
N PHE A 245 -0.53 -6.37 9.14
CA PHE A 245 0.02 -7.74 9.04
C PHE A 245 1.53 -7.74 8.76
N VAL A 246 2.03 -6.72 8.07
CA VAL A 246 3.45 -6.56 7.72
C VAL A 246 4.38 -6.53 8.94
N LEU A 247 3.84 -6.23 10.13
CA LEU A 247 4.62 -6.21 11.36
C LEU A 247 4.80 -7.62 11.95
N TYR A 248 3.78 -8.47 11.93
CA TYR A 248 3.77 -9.71 12.73
C TYR A 248 3.40 -10.97 11.94
N SER A 249 2.63 -10.84 10.86
CA SER A 249 2.04 -11.95 10.10
C SER A 249 2.42 -11.85 8.61
N HIS A 250 3.59 -11.29 8.31
CA HIS A 250 4.05 -11.11 6.93
C HIS A 250 4.29 -12.45 6.22
N GLN A 251 4.75 -13.47 6.95
CA GLN A 251 4.98 -14.82 6.39
C GLN A 251 3.65 -15.48 6.04
N ASP A 252 2.71 -15.55 6.99
CA ASP A 252 1.38 -16.12 6.74
C ASP A 252 0.68 -15.45 5.56
N MET A 253 0.77 -14.11 5.46
CA MET A 253 0.19 -13.38 4.35
C MET A 253 0.87 -13.69 3.02
N ALA A 254 2.21 -13.79 3.02
CA ALA A 254 2.96 -14.13 1.82
C ALA A 254 2.62 -15.53 1.30
N ASP A 255 2.53 -16.52 2.20
CA ASP A 255 2.19 -17.90 1.84
C ASP A 255 0.76 -17.98 1.27
N MET A 256 -0.20 -17.31 1.91
CA MET A 256 -1.57 -17.24 1.40
C MET A 256 -1.64 -16.57 0.02
N VAL A 257 -0.95 -15.45 -0.18
CA VAL A 257 -0.94 -14.76 -1.48
C VAL A 257 -0.26 -15.63 -2.54
N ALA A 258 0.85 -16.30 -2.22
CA ALA A 258 1.51 -17.23 -3.13
C ALA A 258 0.58 -18.38 -3.56
N ASP A 259 -0.16 -18.95 -2.61
CA ASP A 259 -1.14 -19.99 -2.88
C ASP A 259 -2.26 -19.51 -3.83
N TRP A 260 -2.75 -18.29 -3.64
CA TRP A 260 -3.79 -17.72 -4.51
C TRP A 260 -3.28 -17.44 -5.92
N LEU A 261 -2.00 -17.12 -6.05
CA LEU A 261 -1.36 -16.83 -7.32
C LEU A 261 -0.89 -18.07 -8.08
N LYS A 262 -0.89 -19.24 -7.46
CA LYS A 262 -0.28 -20.46 -8.01
C LYS A 262 -0.73 -20.78 -9.43
N ASP A 263 -2.04 -20.76 -9.69
CA ASP A 263 -2.60 -21.10 -11.00
C ASP A 263 -2.33 -20.00 -12.04
N ASP A 264 -2.35 -18.74 -11.62
CA ASP A 264 -2.06 -17.61 -12.51
C ASP A 264 -0.58 -17.62 -12.93
N LEU A 265 0.33 -17.91 -12.00
CA LEU A 265 1.77 -17.98 -12.27
C LEU A 265 2.14 -19.22 -13.10
N ALA A 266 1.51 -20.37 -12.87
CA ALA A 266 1.75 -21.59 -13.67
C ALA A 266 1.41 -21.42 -15.16
N LYS A 267 0.40 -20.60 -15.48
CA LYS A 267 0.03 -20.27 -16.86
C LYS A 267 1.06 -19.39 -17.57
N ILE A 268 1.87 -18.65 -16.82
CA ILE A 268 2.97 -17.85 -17.39
C ILE A 268 4.10 -18.79 -17.80
N ASP A 269 4.43 -19.76 -16.94
CA ASP A 269 5.50 -20.74 -17.20
C ASP A 269 5.21 -21.62 -18.42
N ALA A 270 3.95 -21.95 -18.66
CA ALA A 270 3.56 -22.78 -19.81
C ALA A 270 3.56 -22.02 -21.16
N ALA A 271 3.76 -20.70 -21.13
CA ALA A 271 3.74 -19.84 -22.31
C ALA A 271 5.14 -19.40 -22.77
N GLU A 272 6.19 -19.76 -22.03
CA GLU A 272 7.62 -19.63 -22.38
C GLU A 272 8.19 -20.97 -22.85
#